data_AF-A0A936JSP7-F1
#
_entry.id   AF-A0A936JSP7-F1
#
_cell.length_a   1.000
_cell.length_b   1.000
_cell.length_c   1.000
_cell.angle_alpha   90.00
_cell.angle_beta   90.00
_cell.angle_gamma   90.00
#
_symmetry.space_group_name_H-M   'P 1'
#
loop_
_entity.id
_entity.type
_entity.pdbx_description
1 polymer ?
#
loop_
_entity_poly.entity_id
_entity_poly.type
_entity_poly.pdbx_seq_one_letter_code
_entity_poly.pdbx_strand_id
1 'polypeptide(L)'
;MEKLSNPAELSRALRRALGGLTQSELATKLLLSRNYISHIEAGLKLPSARVLAQMHGMLPKATSQNVQKEHEEPAVGEPRGRYAPLREVTPEESQEGEAAELSDQIRTQVERSIAATKGDVGRLGWLREQAEQHLRPPERWSQGLPEPKRRPATVVLVPRAQLAQPHRHGQSTG
;
A
#
# COMPACT_ATOMS: atom_id res chain seq x y z
N MET A 1 26.86 22.12 12.51
CA MET A 1 25.56 21.45 12.33
C MET A 1 25.29 20.64 13.58
N GLU A 2 24.45 21.13 14.48
CA GLU A 2 23.95 20.35 15.61
C GLU A 2 23.30 19.07 15.08
N LYS A 3 23.76 17.91 15.55
CA LYS A 3 23.03 16.67 15.33
C LYS A 3 21.73 16.79 16.13
N LEU A 4 20.60 16.97 15.44
CA LEU A 4 19.28 16.83 16.05
C LEU A 4 19.15 15.38 16.56
N SER A 5 19.60 15.15 17.79
CA SER A 5 19.64 13.84 18.43
C SER A 5 18.25 13.38 18.86
N ASN A 6 17.29 14.31 18.97
CA ASN A 6 15.92 14.01 19.34
C ASN A 6 15.07 13.72 18.07
N PRO A 7 14.51 12.51 17.92
CA PRO A 7 13.68 12.14 16.77
C PRO A 7 12.41 13.00 16.65
N ALA A 8 11.85 13.48 17.76
CA ALA A 8 10.69 14.36 17.75
C ALA A 8 11.03 15.71 17.09
N GLU A 9 12.19 16.26 17.43
CA GLU A 9 12.68 17.52 16.85
C GLU A 9 13.04 17.34 15.38
N LEU A 10 13.66 16.21 15.03
CA LEU A 10 13.95 15.86 13.64
C LEU A 10 12.68 15.82 12.77
N SER A 11 11.62 15.17 13.25
CA SER A 11 10.32 15.13 12.55
C SER A 11 9.75 16.54 12.35
N ARG A 12 9.71 17.36 13.40
CA ARG A 12 9.17 18.74 13.32
C ARG A 12 10.02 19.63 12.42
N ALA A 13 11.34 19.54 12.52
CA ALA A 13 12.28 20.28 11.68
C ALA A 13 12.09 19.91 10.20
N LEU A 14 11.92 18.62 9.91
CA LEU A 14 11.67 18.14 8.55
C LEU A 14 10.34 18.65 7.98
N ARG A 15 9.26 18.69 8.78
CA ARG A 15 7.97 19.28 8.35
C ARG A 15 8.11 20.75 8.02
N ARG A 16 8.82 21.52 8.85
CA ARG A 16 9.10 22.95 8.61
C ARG A 16 9.94 23.14 7.35
N ALA A 17 11.00 22.36 7.17
CA ALA A 17 11.92 22.46 6.04
C ALA A 17 11.25 22.12 4.70
N LEU A 18 10.20 21.30 4.69
CA LEU A 18 9.46 20.88 3.49
C LEU A 18 8.23 21.76 3.19
N GLY A 19 8.21 23.00 3.66
CA GLY A 19 7.11 23.93 3.39
C GLY A 19 5.94 23.81 4.37
N GLY A 20 6.19 23.40 5.61
CA GLY A 20 5.16 23.39 6.67
C GLY A 20 4.20 22.19 6.61
N LEU A 21 4.68 21.03 6.19
CA LEU A 21 3.86 19.82 6.06
C LEU A 21 3.11 19.47 7.35
N THR A 22 1.92 18.92 7.17
CA THR A 22 1.16 18.22 8.21
C THR A 22 1.81 16.87 8.56
N GLN A 23 1.43 16.29 9.70
CA GLN A 23 1.90 14.96 10.09
C GLN A 23 1.49 13.87 9.08
N SER A 24 0.30 13.99 8.48
CA SER A 24 -0.20 13.04 7.49
C SER A 24 0.62 13.08 6.21
N GLU A 25 0.97 14.27 5.71
CA GLU A 25 1.78 14.41 4.49
C GLU A 25 3.21 13.92 4.68
N LEU A 26 3.81 14.19 5.85
CA LEU A 26 5.11 13.63 6.17
C LEU A 26 5.04 12.10 6.26
N ALA A 27 3.98 11.55 6.87
CA ALA A 27 3.77 10.12 6.97
C ALA A 27 3.69 9.47 5.57
N THR A 28 2.93 10.07 4.64
CA THR A 28 2.84 9.61 3.25
C THR A 28 4.20 9.64 2.55
N LYS A 29 4.98 10.71 2.70
CA LYS A 29 6.33 10.80 2.10
C LYS A 29 7.30 9.75 2.63
N LEU A 30 7.16 9.37 3.91
CA LEU A 30 8.00 8.35 4.54
C LEU A 30 7.43 6.92 4.41
N LEU A 31 6.25 6.76 3.80
CA LEU A 31 5.51 5.49 3.77
C LEU A 31 5.25 4.92 5.18
N LEU A 32 4.86 5.80 6.09
CA LEU A 32 4.52 5.51 7.48
C LEU A 32 3.06 5.90 7.75
N SER A 33 2.50 5.44 8.88
CA SER A 33 1.18 5.90 9.31
C SER A 33 1.27 7.25 10.01
N ARG A 34 0.23 8.07 9.89
CA ARG A 34 0.11 9.35 10.63
C ARG A 34 0.29 9.16 12.14
N ASN A 35 -0.31 8.11 12.71
CA ASN A 35 -0.20 7.80 14.13
C ASN A 35 1.24 7.50 14.54
N TYR A 36 2.02 6.85 13.68
CA TYR A 36 3.43 6.60 13.94
C TYR A 36 4.24 7.90 14.04
N ILE A 37 4.01 8.85 13.13
CA ILE A 37 4.61 10.19 13.19
C ILE A 37 4.17 10.94 14.46
N SER A 38 2.88 10.90 14.80
CA SER A 38 2.36 11.51 16.04
C SER A 38 3.05 10.96 17.29
N HIS A 39 3.21 9.62 17.39
CA HIS A 39 3.89 9.00 18.52
C HIS A 39 5.39 9.34 18.60
N ILE A 40 6.07 9.50 17.47
CA ILE A 40 7.45 9.98 17.44
C ILE A 40 7.52 11.42 17.98
N GLU A 41 6.64 12.31 17.50
CA GLU A 41 6.63 13.71 17.93
C GLU A 41 6.22 13.90 19.39
N ALA A 42 5.41 13.00 19.93
CA ALA A 42 5.05 12.98 21.36
C ALA A 42 6.14 12.34 22.25
N GLY A 43 7.21 11.79 21.67
CA GLY A 43 8.25 11.05 22.41
C GLY A 43 7.79 9.68 22.92
N LEU A 44 6.62 9.21 22.49
CA LEU A 44 6.03 7.94 22.90
C LEU A 44 6.66 6.74 22.18
N LYS A 45 7.27 6.96 21.02
CA LYS A 45 7.88 5.89 20.22
C LYS A 45 9.21 6.31 19.62
N LEU A 46 10.22 5.46 19.81
CA LEU A 46 11.51 5.62 19.14
C LEU A 46 11.41 5.10 17.69
N PRO A 47 11.76 5.91 16.68
CA PRO A 47 11.80 5.46 15.30
C PRO A 47 12.94 4.45 15.08
N SER A 48 12.77 3.57 14.09
CA SER A 48 13.83 2.63 13.71
C SER A 48 15.02 3.36 13.06
N ALA A 49 16.20 2.74 13.10
CA ALA A 49 17.42 3.28 12.48
C ALA A 49 17.22 3.61 10.98
N ARG A 50 16.43 2.79 10.27
CA ARG A 50 16.05 3.04 8.87
C ARG A 50 15.25 4.33 8.71
N VAL A 51 14.23 4.54 9.54
CA VAL A 51 13.38 5.74 9.49
C VAL A 51 14.20 6.98 9.84
N LEU A 52 15.07 6.90 10.85
CA LEU A 52 16.01 7.97 11.19
C LEU A 52 16.92 8.33 10.02
N ALA A 53 17.52 7.32 9.37
CA ALA A 53 18.36 7.54 8.20
C ALA A 53 17.59 8.19 7.04
N GLN A 54 16.34 7.79 6.81
CA GLN A 54 15.48 8.43 5.82
C GLN A 54 15.18 9.89 6.16
N MET A 55 14.79 10.18 7.41
CA MET A 55 14.52 11.55 7.86
C MET A 55 15.76 12.45 7.73
N HIS A 56 16.93 11.97 8.15
CA HIS A 56 18.19 12.69 7.97
C HIS A 56 18.57 12.87 6.50
N GLY A 57 18.30 11.91 5.63
CA GLY A 57 18.56 12.02 4.19
C GLY A 57 17.65 13.01 3.46
N MET A 58 16.45 13.29 4.01
CA MET A 58 15.50 14.24 3.44
C MET A 58 15.77 15.69 3.89
N LEU A 59 16.30 15.90 5.10
CA LEU A 59 16.48 17.23 5.66
C LEU A 59 17.39 18.15 4.82
N PRO A 60 18.59 17.72 4.36
CA PRO A 60 19.44 18.56 3.51
C PRO A 60 18.77 18.92 2.17
N LYS A 61 18.04 17.96 1.59
CA LYS A 61 17.34 18.13 0.31
C LYS A 61 16.20 19.14 0.42
N ALA A 62 15.50 19.11 1.56
CA ALA A 62 14.43 20.06 1.88
C ALA A 62 14.98 21.49 2.01
N THR A 63 16.09 21.66 2.73
CA THR A 63 16.72 22.97 2.90
C THR A 63 17.21 23.55 1.56
N SER A 64 17.72 22.73 0.65
CA SER A 64 18.13 23.19 -0.69
C SER A 64 16.95 23.52 -1.62
N GLN A 65 15.79 22.87 -1.46
CA GLN A 65 14.61 23.11 -2.30
C GLN A 65 13.80 24.35 -1.87
N ASN A 66 13.88 24.75 -0.60
CA ASN A 66 13.09 25.87 -0.07
C ASN A 66 13.57 27.25 -0.58
N VAL A 67 14.72 27.34 -1.24
CA VAL A 67 15.21 28.57 -1.88
C VAL A 67 14.49 28.86 -3.21
N GLN A 68 13.75 27.90 -3.78
CA GLN A 68 13.12 28.02 -5.10
C GLN A 68 11.59 28.12 -5.09
N LYS A 69 10.94 28.17 -3.91
CA LYS A 69 9.48 28.25 -3.80
C LYS A 69 9.05 29.41 -2.90
N GLU A 70 9.47 30.61 -3.25
CA GLU A 70 8.82 31.86 -2.80
C GLU A 70 7.99 32.43 -3.95
N HIS A 71 6.93 31.74 -4.36
CA HIS A 71 5.77 32.37 -5.03
C HIS A 71 4.68 31.31 -5.27
N GLU A 72 3.87 31.06 -4.25
CA GLU A 72 2.43 30.86 -4.44
C GLU A 72 1.80 30.96 -3.05
N GLU A 73 1.40 32.19 -2.75
CA GLU A 73 0.57 32.56 -1.62
C GLU A 73 -0.85 32.08 -1.94
N PRO A 74 -1.46 31.10 -1.24
CA PRO A 74 -2.89 30.91 -1.35
C PRO A 74 -3.55 32.04 -0.56
N ALA A 75 -4.11 32.98 -1.32
CA ALA A 75 -4.86 34.12 -0.83
C ALA A 75 -5.88 33.75 0.27
N VAL A 76 -5.76 34.45 1.39
CA VAL A 76 -6.80 34.57 2.40
C VAL A 76 -7.89 35.51 1.85
N GLY A 77 -9.15 35.04 1.81
CA GLY A 77 -10.33 35.91 1.63
C GLY A 77 -11.48 35.23 0.89
N GLU A 78 -12.39 34.55 1.61
CA GLU A 78 -13.81 34.96 1.80
C GLU A 78 -14.77 34.13 0.93
N PRO A 79 -16.10 34.11 1.18
CA PRO A 79 -16.82 34.18 2.45
C PRO A 79 -17.71 32.93 2.65
N ARG A 80 -18.32 32.82 3.84
CA ARG A 80 -19.41 31.89 4.16
C ARG A 80 -20.62 32.15 3.24
N GLY A 81 -20.61 31.53 2.07
CA GLY A 81 -21.72 31.55 1.11
C GLY A 81 -22.65 30.36 1.32
N ARG A 82 -23.84 30.65 1.86
CA ARG A 82 -25.13 29.95 1.67
C ARG A 82 -25.03 28.45 1.39
N TYR A 83 -25.41 27.64 2.37
CA TYR A 83 -25.81 26.25 2.17
C TYR A 83 -26.79 26.19 0.99
N ALA A 84 -26.33 25.61 -0.13
CA ALA A 84 -27.22 25.12 -1.16
C ALA A 84 -28.15 24.08 -0.50
N PRO A 85 -29.44 24.03 -0.87
CA PRO A 85 -30.32 22.98 -0.36
C PRO A 85 -29.66 21.63 -0.63
N LEU A 86 -29.58 20.80 0.41
CA LEU A 86 -29.13 19.41 0.30
C LEU A 86 -29.92 18.78 -0.84
N ARG A 87 -29.26 18.61 -1.98
CA ARG A 87 -29.76 17.71 -3.01
C ARG A 87 -29.65 16.35 -2.37
N GLU A 88 -30.79 15.70 -2.13
CA GLU A 88 -30.82 14.30 -1.73
C GLU A 88 -30.15 13.50 -2.84
N VAL A 89 -28.85 13.25 -2.68
CA VAL A 89 -28.12 12.30 -3.50
C VAL A 89 -28.61 10.94 -3.03
N THR A 90 -29.47 10.32 -3.82
CA THR A 90 -29.84 8.92 -3.65
C THR A 90 -28.55 8.09 -3.56
N PRO A 91 -28.28 7.36 -2.45
CA PRO A 91 -26.98 6.72 -2.20
C PRO A 91 -26.60 5.59 -3.15
N GLU A 92 -27.49 5.19 -4.05
CA GLU A 92 -27.40 3.91 -4.74
C GLU A 92 -26.57 3.97 -6.04
N GLU A 93 -26.42 5.12 -6.70
CA GLU A 93 -25.76 5.20 -8.02
C GLU A 93 -24.28 5.64 -7.98
N SER A 94 -23.77 6.17 -6.86
CA SER A 94 -22.37 6.67 -6.78
C SER A 94 -21.36 5.67 -6.21
N GLN A 95 -21.78 4.61 -5.54
CA GLN A 95 -20.84 3.66 -4.92
C GLN A 95 -20.31 2.59 -5.89
N GLU A 96 -21.08 2.26 -6.93
CA GLU A 96 -20.73 1.17 -7.86
C GLU A 96 -19.59 1.57 -8.82
N GLY A 97 -19.57 2.84 -9.26
CA GLY A 97 -18.49 3.38 -10.09
C GLY A 97 -17.17 3.50 -9.34
N GLU A 98 -17.19 4.01 -8.11
CA GLU A 98 -15.99 4.18 -7.28
C GLU A 98 -15.35 2.84 -6.90
N ALA A 99 -16.16 1.82 -6.62
CA ALA A 99 -15.67 0.48 -6.31
C ALA A 99 -14.99 -0.18 -7.52
N ALA A 100 -15.52 0.03 -8.73
CA ALA A 100 -14.92 -0.47 -9.97
C ALA A 100 -13.59 0.22 -10.26
N GLU A 101 -13.53 1.55 -10.17
CA GLU A 101 -12.29 2.31 -10.38
C GLU A 101 -11.21 1.94 -9.37
N LEU A 102 -11.57 1.79 -8.09
CA LEU A 102 -10.64 1.35 -7.05
C LEU A 102 -10.11 -0.05 -7.32
N SER A 103 -10.97 -0.96 -7.78
CA SER A 103 -10.58 -2.33 -8.13
C SER A 103 -9.57 -2.35 -9.29
N ASP A 104 -9.77 -1.52 -10.30
CA ASP A 104 -8.86 -1.39 -11.44
C ASP A 104 -7.51 -0.78 -11.04
N GLN A 105 -7.52 0.21 -10.14
CA GLN A 105 -6.29 0.77 -9.57
C GLN A 105 -5.50 -0.27 -8.79
N ILE A 106 -6.17 -1.06 -7.94
CA ILE A 106 -5.54 -2.14 -7.17
C ILE A 106 -4.93 -3.17 -8.13
N ARG A 107 -5.67 -3.61 -9.17
CA ARG A 107 -5.17 -4.56 -10.17
C ARG A 107 -3.92 -4.03 -10.86
N THR A 108 -3.97 -2.81 -11.37
CA THR A 108 -2.84 -2.16 -12.06
C THR A 108 -1.58 -2.11 -11.18
N GLN A 109 -1.77 -1.80 -9.89
CA GLN A 109 -0.66 -1.73 -8.94
C GLN A 109 -0.05 -3.09 -8.65
N VAL A 110 -0.86 -4.15 -8.55
CA VAL A 110 -0.39 -5.53 -8.38
C VAL A 110 0.39 -5.99 -9.61
N GLU A 111 -0.13 -5.76 -10.81
CA GLU A 111 0.53 -6.11 -12.07
C GLU A 111 1.89 -5.42 -12.21
N ARG A 112 1.95 -4.11 -11.90
CA ARG A 112 3.20 -3.35 -11.90
C ARG A 112 4.22 -3.92 -10.90
N SER A 113 3.75 -4.35 -9.73
CA SER A 113 4.60 -4.93 -8.69
C SER A 113 5.14 -6.30 -9.13
N ILE A 114 4.31 -7.13 -9.76
CA ILE A 114 4.73 -8.43 -10.34
C ILE A 114 5.75 -8.19 -11.46
N ALA A 115 5.48 -7.27 -12.39
CA ALA A 115 6.40 -6.94 -13.48
C ALA A 115 7.77 -6.45 -12.98
N ALA A 116 7.79 -5.65 -11.90
CA ALA A 116 9.02 -5.17 -11.28
C ALA A 116 9.91 -6.27 -10.70
N THR A 117 9.35 -7.46 -10.40
CA THR A 117 10.15 -8.60 -9.92
C THR A 117 10.99 -9.24 -11.02
N LYS A 118 10.71 -8.99 -12.31
CA LYS A 118 11.43 -9.57 -13.46
C LYS A 118 11.59 -11.10 -13.41
N GLY A 119 10.64 -11.81 -12.80
CA GLY A 119 10.68 -13.26 -12.66
C GLY A 119 11.56 -13.78 -11.51
N ASP A 120 12.07 -12.90 -10.65
CA ASP A 120 12.76 -13.30 -9.41
C ASP A 120 11.75 -13.93 -8.43
N VAL A 121 11.86 -15.25 -8.26
CA VAL A 121 11.00 -16.06 -7.40
C VAL A 121 11.07 -15.62 -5.93
N GLY A 122 12.22 -15.14 -5.46
CA GLY A 122 12.37 -14.66 -4.08
C GLY A 122 11.60 -13.37 -3.84
N ARG A 123 11.62 -12.45 -4.81
CA ARG A 123 10.85 -11.19 -4.73
C ARG A 123 9.36 -11.42 -4.85
N LEU A 124 8.93 -12.38 -5.67
CA LEU A 124 7.52 -12.80 -5.76
C LEU A 124 7.04 -13.42 -4.45
N GLY A 125 7.86 -14.25 -3.81
CA GLY A 125 7.58 -14.80 -2.50
C GLY A 125 7.37 -13.72 -1.44
N TRP A 126 8.26 -12.73 -1.40
CA TRP A 126 8.13 -11.58 -0.50
C TRP A 126 6.88 -10.75 -0.78
N LEU A 127 6.59 -10.44 -2.06
CA LEU A 127 5.40 -9.68 -2.44
C LEU A 127 4.10 -10.40 -2.01
N ARG A 128 4.06 -11.73 -2.19
CA ARG A 128 2.96 -12.57 -1.73
C ARG A 128 2.80 -12.50 -0.21
N GLU A 129 3.88 -12.66 0.55
CA GLU A 129 3.85 -12.60 2.02
C GLU A 129 3.33 -11.24 2.50
N GLN A 130 3.78 -10.15 1.87
CA GLN A 130 3.28 -8.81 2.19
C GLN A 130 1.78 -8.65 1.86
N ALA A 131 1.32 -9.18 0.72
CA ALA A 131 -0.09 -9.18 0.38
C ALA A 131 -0.91 -9.98 1.40
N GLU A 132 -0.45 -11.16 1.81
CA GLU A 132 -1.12 -11.98 2.83
C GLU A 132 -1.17 -11.29 4.20
N GLN A 133 -0.11 -10.56 4.57
CA GLN A 133 -0.04 -9.86 5.86
C GLN A 133 -0.94 -8.63 5.92
N HIS A 134 -1.05 -7.88 4.82
CA HIS A 134 -1.71 -6.58 4.80
C HIS A 134 -3.10 -6.58 4.16
N LEU A 135 -3.38 -7.53 3.28
CA LEU A 135 -4.70 -7.69 2.62
C LEU A 135 -5.52 -8.82 3.24
N ARG A 136 -5.07 -9.41 4.36
CA ARG A 136 -5.90 -10.36 5.09
C ARG A 136 -7.19 -9.67 5.52
N PRO A 137 -8.36 -10.16 5.11
CA PRO A 137 -9.61 -9.59 5.59
C PRO A 137 -9.63 -9.69 7.12
N PRO A 138 -10.07 -8.64 7.84
CA PRO A 138 -10.26 -8.71 9.28
C PRO A 138 -11.14 -9.92 9.65
N GLU A 139 -10.84 -10.61 10.75
CA GLU A 139 -11.61 -11.80 11.18
C GLU A 139 -13.12 -11.54 11.26
N ARG A 140 -13.52 -10.32 11.64
CA ARG A 140 -14.91 -9.86 11.68
C ARG A 140 -15.61 -9.85 10.30
N TRP A 141 -14.89 -9.75 9.19
CA TRP A 141 -15.49 -9.87 7.84
C TRP A 141 -15.82 -11.33 7.50
N SER A 142 -15.21 -12.28 8.21
CA SER A 142 -15.48 -13.71 8.06
C SER A 142 -16.60 -14.18 8.99
N GLN A 143 -16.95 -13.40 10.01
CA GLN A 143 -18.05 -13.72 10.93
C GLN A 143 -19.39 -13.44 10.23
N GLY A 144 -20.08 -14.51 9.82
CA GLY A 144 -21.43 -14.43 9.25
C GLY A 144 -21.52 -14.73 7.76
N LEU A 145 -20.39 -14.96 7.07
CA LEU A 145 -20.44 -15.62 5.76
C LEU A 145 -20.93 -17.05 6.00
N PRO A 146 -22.02 -17.51 5.34
CA PRO A 146 -22.42 -18.90 5.43
C PRO A 146 -21.21 -19.75 5.03
N GLU A 147 -20.84 -20.74 5.86
CA GLU A 147 -19.79 -21.68 5.48
C GLU A 147 -20.07 -22.11 4.04
N PRO A 148 -19.12 -21.95 3.10
CA PRO A 148 -19.34 -22.37 1.75
C PRO A 148 -19.72 -23.84 1.83
N LYS A 149 -21.00 -24.15 1.53
CA LYS A 149 -21.53 -25.52 1.57
C LYS A 149 -20.52 -26.36 0.82
N ARG A 150 -19.73 -27.14 1.56
CA ARG A 150 -18.68 -27.98 1.00
C ARG A 150 -19.42 -28.87 0.02
N ARG A 151 -19.32 -28.57 -1.28
CA ARG A 151 -19.86 -29.48 -2.29
C ARG A 151 -19.12 -30.79 -2.01
N PRO A 152 -19.82 -31.90 -1.74
CA PRO A 152 -19.15 -33.17 -1.52
C PRO A 152 -18.22 -33.35 -2.70
N ALA A 153 -16.93 -33.53 -2.42
CA ALA A 153 -15.93 -33.70 -3.46
C ALA A 153 -16.46 -34.80 -4.38
N THR A 154 -16.86 -34.42 -5.59
CA THR A 154 -17.19 -35.40 -6.61
C THR A 154 -15.86 -36.04 -6.93
N VAL A 155 -15.60 -37.17 -6.28
CA VAL A 155 -14.48 -38.04 -6.61
C VAL A 155 -14.78 -38.53 -8.03
N VAL A 156 -14.26 -37.81 -9.01
CA VAL A 156 -14.23 -38.28 -10.39
C VAL A 156 -13.22 -39.42 -10.38
N LEU A 157 -13.73 -40.65 -10.21
CA LEU A 157 -12.96 -41.86 -10.44
C LEU A 157 -12.55 -41.83 -11.92
N VAL A 158 -11.31 -41.42 -12.19
CA VAL A 158 -10.72 -41.58 -13.51
C VAL A 158 -10.40 -43.07 -13.66
N PRO A 159 -11.01 -43.79 -14.63
CA PRO A 159 -10.73 -45.20 -14.85
C PRO A 159 -9.25 -45.41 -15.18
N ARG A 160 -8.60 -46.30 -14.42
CA ARG A 160 -7.17 -46.65 -14.51
C ARG A 160 -6.80 -47.46 -15.78
N ALA A 161 -7.53 -47.28 -16.87
CA ALA A 161 -7.44 -48.14 -18.06
C ALA A 161 -6.55 -47.59 -19.20
N GLN A 162 -5.83 -46.48 -19.02
CA GLN A 162 -4.98 -45.90 -20.09
C GLN A 162 -3.53 -45.61 -19.71
N LEU A 163 -2.96 -46.32 -18.72
CA LEU A 163 -1.50 -46.46 -18.64
C LEU A 163 -1.06 -47.52 -19.65
N ALA A 164 -1.10 -47.13 -20.92
CA ALA A 164 -0.57 -47.90 -22.04
C ALA A 164 0.90 -48.22 -21.77
N GLN A 165 1.24 -49.49 -21.93
CA GLN A 165 2.58 -50.02 -21.72
C GLN A 165 3.56 -49.44 -22.75
N PRO A 166 4.80 -49.11 -22.38
CA PRO A 166 5.83 -48.81 -23.37
C PRO A 166 6.16 -50.09 -24.13
N HIS A 167 5.77 -50.12 -25.41
CA HIS A 167 6.24 -51.11 -26.37
C HIS A 167 7.77 -51.07 -26.42
N ARG A 168 8.40 -52.12 -25.88
CA ARG A 168 9.75 -52.52 -26.30
C ARG A 168 9.65 -52.98 -27.75
N HIS A 169 10.26 -52.24 -28.66
CA HIS A 169 10.70 -52.77 -29.95
C HIS A 169 12.18 -52.47 -30.10
N GLY A 170 12.97 -53.54 -29.98
CA GLY A 170 14.33 -53.55 -30.50
C GLY A 170 14.31 -53.66 -32.01
N GLN A 171 15.26 -52.97 -32.64
CA GLN A 171 15.88 -53.31 -33.91
C GLN A 171 17.35 -52.94 -33.67
N SER A 172 18.33 -53.84 -33.56
CA SER A 172 18.72 -54.99 -34.39
C SER A 172 19.06 -54.61 -35.82
N THR A 173 20.29 -54.95 -36.18
CA THR A 173 20.94 -55.05 -37.51
C THR A 173 21.34 -53.75 -38.21
N GLY A 174 22.64 -53.67 -38.52
CA GLY A 174 23.28 -52.68 -39.39
C GLY A 174 24.74 -52.47 -39.02
#